data_AF-A0A2R6AFC6-F1
#
_entry.id   AF-A0A2R6AFC6-F1
#
_cell.length_a   1.000
_cell.length_b   1.000
_cell.length_c   1.000
_cell.angle_alpha   90.00
_cell.angle_beta   90.00
_cell.angle_gamma   90.00
#
_symmetry.space_group_name_H-M   'P 1'
#
loop_
_entity.id
_entity.type
_entity.pdbx_description
1 polymer ?
#
loop_
_entity_poly.entity_id
_entity_poly.type
_entity_poly.pdbx_seq_one_letter_code
_entity_poly.pdbx_strand_id
1 'polypeptide(L)'
;MKPELRVKHSSKHCYHCYFKTGGKQARVYMAIRGGTTNIEEDIACLITELFGEKLDPSKAEIRRFLKEKGLRIEDLIKQATKEQLKRCFLGVTEAIEQLEQS
;
A
#
# COMPACT_ATOMS: atom_id res chain seq x y z
N MET A 1 8.72 27.43 -20.14
CA MET A 1 8.12 27.64 -18.80
C MET A 1 8.68 26.58 -17.86
N LYS A 2 9.22 26.94 -16.70
CA LYS A 2 9.76 25.96 -15.76
C LYS A 2 8.63 25.33 -14.94
N PRO A 3 8.64 24.01 -14.71
CA PRO A 3 7.68 23.38 -13.81
C PRO A 3 7.88 23.89 -12.39
N GLU A 4 6.80 24.31 -11.73
CA GLU A 4 6.77 24.54 -10.29
C GLU A 4 6.36 23.24 -9.58
N LEU A 5 7.25 22.67 -8.78
CA LEU A 5 6.97 21.55 -7.89
C LEU A 5 6.67 22.07 -6.48
N ARG A 6 5.54 21.66 -5.92
CA ARG A 6 5.21 21.88 -4.50
C ARG A 6 4.90 20.54 -3.85
N VAL A 7 5.61 20.21 -2.77
CA VAL A 7 5.30 19.03 -1.95
C VAL A 7 4.20 19.42 -0.96
N LYS A 8 3.05 18.73 -0.99
CA LYS A 8 1.90 19.02 -0.13
C LYS A 8 1.88 18.12 1.11
N HIS A 9 2.30 16.87 0.96
CA HIS A 9 2.36 15.89 2.05
C HIS A 9 3.57 14.98 1.89
N SER A 10 4.22 14.67 3.01
CA SER A 10 5.37 13.79 3.08
C SER A 10 5.31 13.01 4.39
N SER A 11 5.12 11.70 4.30
CA SER A 11 5.24 10.75 5.41
C SER A 11 6.28 9.68 5.08
N LYS A 12 6.50 8.75 6.02
CA LYS A 12 7.34 7.57 5.79
C LYS A 12 6.76 6.63 4.71
N HIS A 13 5.46 6.69 4.46
CA HIS A 13 4.74 5.73 3.63
C HIS A 13 4.05 6.36 2.42
N CYS A 14 3.97 7.69 2.34
CA CYS A 14 3.33 8.39 1.24
C CYS A 14 3.99 9.73 0.93
N TYR A 15 4.19 10.02 -0.36
CA TYR A 15 4.51 11.35 -0.86
C TYR A 15 3.38 11.87 -1.74
N HIS A 16 3.01 13.13 -1.55
CA HIS A 16 2.08 13.85 -2.41
C HIS A 16 2.74 15.12 -2.93
N CYS A 17 2.86 15.19 -4.25
CA CYS A 17 3.37 16.37 -4.93
C CYS A 17 2.38 16.93 -5.96
N TYR A 18 2.44 18.25 -6.08
CA TYR A 18 1.67 19.03 -7.02
C TYR A 18 2.63 19.68 -8.02
N PHE A 19 2.31 19.52 -9.30
CA PHE A 19 3.05 20.09 -10.41
C PHE A 19 2.17 21.07 -11.17
N LYS A 20 2.73 22.23 -11.47
CA LYS A 20 2.13 23.20 -12.39
C LYS A 20 3.10 23.54 -13.52
N THR A 21 2.67 23.31 -14.75
CA THR A 21 3.40 23.69 -15.97
C THR A 21 2.40 24.34 -16.93
N GLY A 22 2.53 25.66 -17.16
CA GLY A 22 1.54 26.39 -17.96
C GLY A 22 0.16 26.39 -17.32
N GLY A 23 -0.85 26.17 -18.16
CA GLY A 23 -2.24 25.97 -17.74
C GLY A 23 -2.55 24.55 -17.26
N LYS A 24 -1.59 23.62 -17.25
CA LYS A 24 -1.80 22.23 -16.83
C LYS A 24 -1.40 22.03 -15.38
N GLN A 25 -2.19 21.24 -14.68
CA GLN A 25 -1.96 20.82 -13.30
C GLN A 25 -1.90 19.30 -13.22
N ALA A 26 -0.96 18.77 -12.46
CA ALA A 26 -0.88 17.35 -12.16
C ALA A 26 -0.67 17.16 -10.65
N ARG A 27 -1.40 16.20 -10.08
CA ARG A 27 -1.20 15.73 -8.70
C ARG A 27 -0.68 14.30 -8.79
N VAL A 28 0.39 14.02 -8.05
CA VAL A 28 1.01 12.70 -8.00
C VAL A 28 1.03 12.24 -6.55
N TYR A 29 0.45 11.07 -6.32
CA TYR A 29 0.47 10.36 -5.05
C TYR A 29 1.37 9.15 -5.21
N MET A 30 2.37 9.01 -4.34
CA MET A 30 3.32 7.91 -4.34
C MET A 30 3.19 7.15 -3.03
N ALA A 31 2.70 5.92 -3.12
CA ALA A 31 2.66 4.97 -2.02
C ALA A 31 4.01 4.25 -1.91
N ILE A 32 4.68 4.39 -0.77
CA ILE A 32 5.92 3.70 -0.45
C ILE A 32 5.57 2.43 0.32
N ARG A 33 6.12 1.28 -0.12
CA ARG A 33 5.81 -0.03 0.43
C ARG A 33 7.05 -0.71 1.00
N GLY A 34 6.82 -1.51 2.04
CA GLY A 34 7.83 -2.26 2.77
C GLY A 34 8.67 -1.38 3.70
N GLY A 35 8.85 -1.80 4.94
CA GLY A 35 9.91 -1.26 5.80
C GLY A 35 11.29 -1.48 5.19
N THR A 36 11.39 -2.48 4.29
CA THR A 36 12.62 -2.86 3.59
C THR A 36 12.52 -2.92 2.06
N THR A 37 11.41 -3.31 1.39
CA THR A 37 11.06 -2.95 -0.04
C THR A 37 9.89 -3.70 -0.72
N ASN A 38 9.24 -4.70 -0.11
CA ASN A 38 8.45 -5.67 -0.89
C ASN A 38 6.95 -5.77 -0.50
N ILE A 39 6.11 -6.18 -1.46
CA ILE A 39 4.65 -6.37 -1.28
C ILE A 39 4.34 -7.54 -0.34
N GLU A 40 5.29 -8.45 -0.22
CA GLU A 40 5.23 -9.65 0.60
C GLU A 40 5.14 -9.33 2.10
N GLU A 41 5.79 -8.27 2.58
CA GLU A 41 5.64 -7.78 3.97
C GLU A 41 4.17 -7.44 4.28
N ASP A 42 3.53 -6.68 3.40
CA ASP A 42 2.14 -6.27 3.57
C ASP A 42 1.18 -7.47 3.49
N ILE A 43 1.46 -8.43 2.60
CA ILE A 43 0.66 -9.67 2.48
C ILE A 43 0.85 -10.56 3.70
N ALA A 44 2.08 -10.73 4.21
CA ALA A 44 2.35 -11.51 5.41
C ALA A 44 1.68 -10.90 6.65
N CYS A 45 1.69 -9.56 6.77
CA CYS A 45 0.90 -8.84 7.76
C CYS A 45 -0.59 -9.19 7.62
N LEU A 46 -1.15 -9.13 6.40
CA LEU A 46 -2.57 -9.39 6.19
C LEU A 46 -2.95 -10.83 6.55
N ILE A 47 -2.11 -11.80 6.19
CA ILE A 47 -2.33 -13.20 6.58
C ILE A 47 -2.29 -13.34 8.11
N THR A 48 -1.35 -12.67 8.77
CA THR A 48 -1.27 -12.67 10.24
C THR A 48 -2.54 -12.08 10.86
N GLU A 49 -3.06 -10.96 10.33
CA GLU A 49 -4.30 -10.33 10.82
C GLU A 49 -5.56 -11.18 10.60
N LEU A 50 -5.61 -11.94 9.51
CA LEU A 50 -6.77 -12.76 9.16
C LEU A 50 -6.79 -14.13 9.83
N PHE A 51 -5.61 -14.75 9.98
CA PHE A 51 -5.50 -16.15 10.40
C PHE A 51 -4.71 -16.33 11.70
N GLY A 52 -4.07 -15.28 12.23
CA GLY A 52 -3.20 -15.36 13.41
C GLY A 52 -1.87 -16.08 13.17
N GLU A 53 -1.60 -16.51 11.94
CA GLU A 53 -0.41 -17.25 11.56
C GLU A 53 0.68 -16.29 11.09
N LYS A 54 1.80 -16.23 11.83
CA LYS A 54 2.95 -15.40 11.47
C LYS A 54 3.77 -16.09 10.39
N LEU A 55 3.94 -15.44 9.26
CA LEU A 55 4.71 -15.92 8.12
C LEU A 55 5.96 -15.06 7.89
N ASP A 56 7.01 -15.70 7.39
CA ASP A 56 8.12 -14.99 6.78
C ASP A 56 7.64 -14.30 5.49
N PRO A 57 7.95 -13.01 5.25
CA PRO A 57 7.50 -12.25 4.09
C PRO A 57 8.27 -12.62 2.81
N SER A 58 8.29 -13.91 2.48
CA SER A 58 8.85 -14.44 1.24
C SER A 58 7.76 -14.99 0.32
N LYS A 59 7.98 -14.85 -0.99
CA LYS A 59 7.06 -15.35 -2.02
C LYS A 59 6.77 -16.84 -1.87
N ALA A 60 7.78 -17.62 -1.47
CA ALA A 60 7.66 -19.07 -1.31
C ALA A 60 6.68 -19.41 -0.17
N GLU A 61 6.85 -18.78 0.99
CA GLU A 61 6.03 -19.02 2.19
C GLU A 61 4.59 -18.56 1.99
N ILE A 62 4.40 -17.36 1.44
CA ILE A 62 3.06 -16.84 1.10
C ILE A 62 2.35 -17.77 0.11
N ARG A 63 3.06 -18.22 -0.93
CA ARG A 63 2.48 -19.13 -1.93
C ARG A 63 2.14 -20.49 -1.32
N ARG A 64 2.98 -21.02 -0.42
CA ARG A 64 2.71 -22.27 0.30
C ARG A 64 1.43 -22.13 1.11
N PHE A 65 1.35 -21.08 1.94
CA PHE A 65 0.18 -20.81 2.78
C PHE A 65 -1.12 -20.69 1.95
N LEU A 66 -1.10 -19.88 0.90
CA LEU A 66 -2.25 -19.69 0.02
C LEU A 66 -2.70 -21.02 -0.62
N LYS A 67 -1.75 -21.84 -1.07
CA LYS A 67 -2.04 -23.16 -1.65
C LYS A 67 -2.64 -24.13 -0.62
N GLU A 68 -2.10 -24.17 0.59
CA GLU A 68 -2.58 -25.04 1.68
C GLU A 68 -4.01 -24.69 2.10
N LYS A 69 -4.36 -23.40 2.11
CA LYS A 69 -5.71 -22.92 2.42
C LYS A 69 -6.65 -22.90 1.21
N GLY A 70 -6.17 -23.19 0.00
CA GLY A 70 -6.95 -23.10 -1.23
C GLY A 70 -7.40 -21.68 -1.59
N LEU A 71 -6.64 -20.67 -1.18
CA LEU A 71 -6.96 -19.25 -1.33
C LEU A 71 -6.12 -18.58 -2.42
N ARG A 72 -6.64 -17.48 -2.97
CA ARG A 72 -5.87 -16.52 -3.77
C ARG A 72 -5.65 -15.22 -2.99
N ILE A 73 -4.75 -14.38 -3.48
CA ILE A 73 -4.48 -13.05 -2.89
C ILE A 73 -5.76 -12.20 -2.90
N GLU A 74 -6.56 -12.27 -3.97
CA GLU A 74 -7.80 -11.51 -4.06
C GLU A 74 -8.81 -11.92 -2.99
N ASP A 75 -8.77 -13.18 -2.55
CA ASP A 75 -9.65 -13.68 -1.49
C ASP A 75 -9.23 -13.14 -0.12
N LEU A 76 -7.92 -12.93 0.11
CA LEU A 76 -7.42 -12.26 1.31
C LEU A 76 -7.97 -10.83 1.40
N ILE A 77 -7.91 -10.09 0.29
CA ILE A 77 -8.37 -8.69 0.24
C ILE A 77 -9.88 -8.61 0.47
N LYS A 78 -10.67 -9.54 -0.10
CA LYS A 78 -12.12 -9.58 0.07
C LYS A 78 -12.55 -9.95 1.50
N GLN A 79 -11.76 -10.74 2.21
CA GLN A 79 -12.05 -11.13 3.59
C GLN A 79 -11.63 -10.06 4.61
N ALA A 80 -10.67 -9.21 4.24
CA ALA A 80 -10.13 -8.19 5.12
C ALA A 80 -11.08 -7.02 5.34
N THR A 81 -11.12 -6.52 6.58
CA THR A 81 -11.79 -5.25 6.88
C THR A 81 -10.95 -4.07 6.40
N LYS A 82 -11.58 -2.90 6.26
CA LYS A 82 -10.87 -1.66 5.91
C LYS A 82 -9.76 -1.36 6.91
N GLU A 83 -10.00 -1.62 8.20
CA GLU A 83 -9.05 -1.37 9.28
C GLU A 83 -7.83 -2.31 9.19
N GLN A 84 -8.03 -3.58 8.84
CA GLN A 84 -6.93 -4.53 8.63
C GLN A 84 -6.08 -4.11 7.42
N LEU A 85 -6.73 -3.71 6.32
CA LEU A 85 -6.02 -3.20 5.14
C LEU A 85 -5.22 -1.94 5.44
N LYS A 86 -5.76 -1.01 6.25
CA LYS A 86 -5.02 0.19 6.70
C LYS A 86 -3.78 -0.17 7.51
N ARG A 87 -3.87 -1.15 8.42
CA ARG A 87 -2.71 -1.57 9.23
C ARG A 87 -1.63 -2.23 8.39
N CYS A 88 -2.00 -3.03 7.39
CA CYS A 88 -1.04 -3.81 6.61
C CYS A 88 -0.58 -3.16 5.31
N PHE A 89 -1.34 -2.24 4.72
CA PHE A 89 -1.01 -1.57 3.45
C PHE A 89 -0.91 -0.05 3.64
N LEU A 90 -0.10 0.38 4.61
CA LEU A 90 0.00 1.78 5.04
C LEU A 90 0.20 2.75 3.87
N GLY A 91 1.18 2.50 2.99
CA GLY A 91 1.50 3.44 1.92
C GLY A 91 0.37 3.62 0.91
N VAL A 92 -0.30 2.52 0.53
CA VAL A 92 -1.40 2.58 -0.44
C VAL A 92 -2.64 3.21 0.20
N THR A 93 -2.95 2.83 1.44
CA THR A 93 -4.13 3.37 2.14
C THR A 93 -3.97 4.85 2.46
N GLU A 94 -2.78 5.29 2.89
CA GLU A 94 -2.49 6.71 3.10
C GLU A 94 -2.59 7.50 1.78
N ALA A 95 -2.06 6.96 0.68
CA ALA A 95 -2.17 7.62 -0.63
C ALA A 95 -3.63 7.78 -1.09
N ILE A 96 -4.48 6.77 -0.87
CA ILE A 96 -5.91 6.84 -1.18
C ILE A 96 -6.62 7.87 -0.30
N GLU A 97 -6.34 7.89 1.01
CA GLU A 97 -6.93 8.89 1.93
C GLU A 97 -6.56 10.33 1.54
N GLN A 98 -5.31 10.55 1.13
CA GLN A 98 -4.86 11.86 0.62
C GLN A 98 -5.57 12.24 -0.68
N LEU A 99 -5.90 11.26 -1.52
CA LEU A 99 -6.65 11.47 -2.75
C LEU A 99 -8.11 11.83 -2.47
N GLU A 100 -8.77 11.20 -1.49
CA GLU A 100 -10.15 11.49 -1.09
C GLU A 100 -10.31 12.89 -0.45
N GLN A 101 -9.26 13.42 0.18
CA GLN A 101 -9.27 14.73 0.87
C GLN A 101 -8.90 15.93 -0.02
N SER A 102 -8.69 15.71 -1.33
CA SER A 102 -8.05 16.68 -2.24
C SER A 102 -8.98 17.21 -3.33
#